data_AF-A0A538T3T8-F1
#
_entry.id   AF-A0A538T3T8-F1
#
_cell.length_a   1.000
_cell.length_b   1.000
_cell.length_c   1.000
_cell.angle_alpha   90.00
_cell.angle_beta   90.00
_cell.angle_gamma   90.00
#
_symmetry.space_group_name_H-M   'P 1'
#
loop_
_entity.id
_entity.type
_entity.pdbx_description
1 polymer ?
#
loop_
_entity_poly.entity_id
_entity_poly.type
_entity_poly.pdbx_seq_one_letter_code
_entity_poly.pdbx_strand_id
1 'polypeptide(L)'
;LNPPYVGMVASGGHTEIYHVPEKGVFRRVGSTRDDAAGEAFDKIGKLLGLPYPAGPHLDRLAREGRADQVPLPKARLKGDTLDLSMSGLKTAAKLFLEREHHPIPDARLR
;
A
#
# COMPACT_ATOMS: atom_id res chain seq x y z
N LEU A 1 18.44 17.51 -4.04
CA LEU A 1 17.81 17.45 -5.37
C LEU A 1 17.68 18.88 -5.89
N ASN A 2 18.05 19.12 -7.14
CA ASN A 2 17.80 20.40 -7.79
C ASN A 2 16.47 20.29 -8.55
N PRO A 3 15.51 21.21 -8.37
CA PRO A 3 14.29 21.26 -9.17
C PRO A 3 14.56 21.40 -10.68
N PRO A 4 13.64 20.96 -11.56
CA PRO A 4 12.36 20.34 -11.24
C PRO A 4 12.49 18.85 -10.90
N TYR A 5 11.71 18.37 -9.92
CA TYR A 5 11.61 16.94 -9.62
C TYR A 5 10.22 16.54 -9.11
N VAL A 6 9.95 15.24 -9.13
CA VAL A 6 8.78 14.63 -8.48
C VAL A 6 9.25 13.92 -7.22
N GLY A 7 8.56 14.16 -6.11
CA GLY A 7 8.77 13.48 -4.83
C GLY A 7 7.51 12.73 -4.41
N MET A 8 7.69 11.57 -3.76
CA MET A 8 6.59 10.82 -3.17
C MET A 8 6.81 10.70 -1.67
N VAL A 9 5.78 11.01 -0.89
CA VAL A 9 5.72 10.71 0.54
C VAL A 9 4.99 9.40 0.70
N ALA A 10 5.67 8.39 1.24
CA ALA A 10 5.09 7.08 1.53
C ALA A 10 5.41 6.69 2.98
N SER A 11 4.41 6.79 3.85
CA SER A 11 4.52 6.51 5.28
C SER A 11 3.34 5.65 5.76
N GLY A 12 3.28 5.40 7.07
CA GLY A 12 2.13 4.74 7.71
C GLY A 12 0.81 5.46 7.47
N GLY A 13 0.80 6.80 7.46
CA GLY A 13 -0.43 7.60 7.35
C GLY A 13 -0.53 8.52 6.13
N HIS A 14 0.50 8.57 5.28
CA HIS A 14 0.51 9.44 4.09
C HIS A 14 0.98 8.67 2.87
N THR A 15 0.33 8.94 1.74
CA THR A 15 0.73 8.46 0.42
C THR A 15 0.37 9.54 -0.59
N GLU A 16 1.36 10.33 -0.96
CA GLU A 16 1.17 11.57 -1.72
C GLU A 16 2.30 11.80 -2.72
N ILE A 17 1.97 12.39 -3.87
CA ILE A 17 2.90 12.73 -4.94
C ILE A 17 2.96 14.24 -5.07
N TYR A 18 4.17 14.78 -5.10
CA TYR A 18 4.46 16.20 -5.19
C TYR A 18 5.31 16.50 -6.43
N HIS A 19 4.87 17.48 -7.21
CA HIS A 19 5.72 18.15 -8.19
C HIS A 19 6.41 19.33 -7.50
N VAL A 20 7.73 19.37 -7.57
CA VAL A 20 8.58 20.43 -7.03
C VAL A 20 9.23 21.16 -8.21
N PRO A 21 8.58 22.20 -8.76
CA PRO A 21 9.12 22.95 -9.89
C PRO A 21 10.31 23.85 -9.48
N GLU A 22 10.30 24.34 -8.24
CA GLU A 22 11.27 25.29 -7.71
C GLU A 22 11.55 25.01 -6.22
N LYS A 23 12.67 25.51 -5.71
CA LYS A 23 13.10 25.22 -4.33
C LYS A 23 12.08 25.78 -3.34
N GLY A 24 11.56 24.93 -2.47
CA GLY A 24 10.55 25.32 -1.47
C GLY A 24 9.11 25.36 -2.00
N VAL A 25 8.89 25.13 -3.30
CA VAL A 25 7.55 25.09 -3.90
C VAL A 25 7.10 23.65 -4.05
N PHE A 26 6.13 23.23 -3.25
CA PHE A 26 5.59 21.87 -3.28
C PHE A 26 4.15 21.90 -3.79
N ARG A 27 3.91 21.32 -4.97
CA ARG A 27 2.56 21.17 -5.52
C ARG A 27 2.15 19.72 -5.38
N ARG A 28 1.19 19.42 -4.52
CA ARG A 28 0.60 18.08 -4.45
C ARG A 28 -0.17 17.82 -5.74
N VAL A 29 0.21 16.77 -6.46
CA VAL A 29 -0.36 16.40 -7.76
C VAL A 29 -1.15 15.09 -7.71
N GLY A 30 -1.03 14.33 -6.62
CA GLY A 30 -1.85 13.15 -6.35
C GLY A 30 -1.76 12.70 -4.90
N SER A 31 -2.78 12.00 -4.42
CA SER A 31 -2.77 11.36 -3.10
C SER A 31 -3.53 10.04 -3.11
N THR A 32 -3.32 9.19 -2.10
CA THR A 32 -4.23 8.06 -1.89
C THR A 32 -5.65 8.57 -1.64
N ARG A 33 -6.65 7.87 -2.20
CA ARG A 33 -8.08 8.12 -1.96
C ARG A 33 -8.62 7.33 -0.77
N ASP A 34 -7.85 6.37 -0.27
CA ASP A 34 -8.24 5.47 0.81
C ASP A 34 -7.07 5.25 1.79
N ASP A 35 -6.61 4.00 1.95
CA ASP A 35 -5.55 3.66 2.88
C ASP A 35 -4.22 4.21 2.37
N ALA A 36 -3.38 4.70 3.28
CA ALA A 36 -1.98 4.93 2.97
C ALA A 36 -1.28 3.59 2.67
N ALA A 37 -0.20 3.62 1.90
CA ALA A 37 0.57 2.42 1.56
C ALA A 37 1.03 1.68 2.82
N GLY A 38 1.56 2.39 3.83
CA GLY A 38 1.96 1.76 5.09
C GLY A 38 0.79 1.11 5.83
N GLU A 39 -0.34 1.81 5.94
CA GLU A 39 -1.56 1.27 6.54
C GLU A 39 -2.09 0.02 5.81
N ALA A 40 -2.03 0.00 4.48
CA ALA A 40 -2.42 -1.16 3.69
C ALA A 40 -1.52 -2.37 3.98
N PHE A 41 -0.20 -2.15 4.10
CA PHE A 41 0.74 -3.19 4.53
C PHE A 41 0.43 -3.70 5.93
N ASP A 42 0.15 -2.82 6.90
CA ASP A 42 -0.19 -3.22 8.26
C ASP A 42 -1.49 -4.02 8.35
N LYS A 43 -2.52 -3.62 7.58
CA LYS A 43 -3.78 -4.35 7.49
C LYS A 43 -3.60 -5.74 6.88
N ILE A 44 -2.82 -5.87 5.81
CA ILE A 44 -2.53 -7.17 5.18
C ILE A 44 -1.67 -8.04 6.11
N GLY A 45 -0.67 -7.45 6.77
CA GLY A 45 0.15 -8.15 7.73
C GLY A 45 -0.65 -8.70 8.91
N LYS A 46 -1.65 -7.95 9.41
CA LYS A 46 -2.59 -8.45 10.43
C LYS A 46 -3.35 -9.68 9.96
N LEU A 47 -3.81 -9.73 8.70
CA LEU A 47 -4.49 -10.91 8.13
C LEU A 47 -3.56 -12.13 8.07
N LEU A 48 -2.26 -11.92 7.94
CA LEU A 48 -1.22 -12.96 7.92
C LEU A 48 -0.68 -13.30 9.32
N GLY A 49 -1.20 -12.68 10.38
CA GLY A 49 -0.72 -12.90 11.76
C GLY A 49 0.65 -12.29 12.04
N LEU A 50 1.12 -11.32 11.25
CA LEU A 50 2.41 -10.67 11.44
C LEU A 50 2.38 -9.62 12.56
N PRO A 51 3.53 -9.36 13.22
CA PRO A 51 3.67 -8.26 14.17
C PRO A 51 3.49 -6.88 13.52
N TYR A 52 3.09 -5.89 14.32
CA TYR A 52 3.05 -4.48 13.92
C TYR A 52 4.38 -3.79 14.30
N PRO A 53 4.95 -2.92 13.43
CA PRO A 53 4.52 -2.61 12.07
C PRO A 53 4.85 -3.78 11.11
N ALA A 54 3.91 -4.14 10.25
CA ALA A 54 4.04 -5.32 9.42
C ALA A 54 4.89 -5.11 8.16
N GLY A 55 5.11 -3.85 7.75
CA GLY A 55 5.89 -3.50 6.56
C GLY A 55 7.24 -4.25 6.44
N PRO A 56 8.13 -4.17 7.44
CA PRO A 56 9.43 -4.86 7.40
C PRO A 56 9.33 -6.39 7.35
N HIS A 57 8.27 -6.96 7.94
CA HIS A 57 8.04 -8.40 7.90
C HIS A 57 7.57 -8.86 6.52
N LEU A 58 6.63 -8.11 5.92
CA LEU A 58 6.16 -8.35 4.55
C LEU A 58 7.28 -8.22 3.53
N ASP A 59 8.13 -7.19 3.63
CA ASP A 59 9.27 -7.01 2.73
C ASP A 59 10.24 -8.19 2.78
N ARG A 60 10.51 -8.73 3.98
CA ARG A 60 11.36 -9.92 4.13
C ARG A 60 10.73 -11.15 3.49
N LEU A 61 9.46 -11.43 3.79
CA LEU A 61 8.74 -12.58 3.23
C LEU A 61 8.59 -12.49 1.71
N ALA A 62 8.39 -11.29 1.17
CA ALA A 62 8.26 -11.08 -0.27
C ALA A 62 9.51 -11.46 -1.06
N ARG A 63 10.71 -11.42 -0.45
CA ARG A 63 11.97 -11.87 -1.10
C ARG A 63 12.06 -13.38 -1.27
N GLU A 64 11.40 -14.12 -0.39
CA GLU A 64 11.34 -15.59 -0.42
C GLU A 64 10.14 -16.08 -1.26
N GLY A 65 9.15 -15.19 -1.46
CA GLY A 65 7.96 -15.45 -2.26
C GLY A 65 8.19 -15.36 -3.77
N ARG A 66 7.15 -15.75 -4.50
CA ARG A 66 7.09 -15.65 -5.96
C ARG A 66 6.03 -14.61 -6.36
N ALA A 67 6.46 -13.59 -7.10
CA ALA A 67 5.61 -12.45 -7.47
C ALA A 67 4.44 -12.80 -8.41
N ASP A 68 4.47 -13.98 -9.03
CA ASP A 68 3.48 -14.45 -10.01
C ASP A 68 2.41 -15.40 -9.42
N GLN A 69 2.47 -15.70 -8.11
CA GLN A 69 1.57 -16.68 -7.48
C GLN A 69 0.18 -16.13 -7.18
N VAL A 70 0.07 -14.85 -6.83
CA VAL A 70 -1.19 -14.24 -6.40
C VAL A 70 -1.53 -13.06 -7.31
N PRO A 71 -2.62 -13.13 -8.10
CA PRO A 71 -3.03 -12.04 -8.96
C PRO A 71 -3.71 -10.93 -8.15
N LEU A 72 -2.91 -10.05 -7.54
CA LEU A 72 -3.43 -8.89 -6.81
C LEU A 72 -3.84 -7.76 -7.79
N PRO A 73 -4.95 -7.06 -7.51
CA PRO A 73 -5.44 -6.00 -8.37
C PRO A 73 -4.49 -4.81 -8.34
N LYS A 74 -4.22 -4.24 -9.51
CA LYS A 74 -3.64 -2.90 -9.63
C LYS A 74 -4.78 -1.90 -9.69
N ALA A 75 -4.85 -0.98 -8.73
CA ALA A 75 -5.88 0.05 -8.74
C ALA A 75 -5.78 0.87 -10.04
N ARG A 76 -6.90 0.97 -10.76
CA ARG A 76 -7.05 1.83 -11.94
C ARG A 76 -8.08 2.87 -11.61
N LEU A 77 -7.63 4.10 -11.35
CA LEU A 77 -8.53 5.22 -11.15
C LEU A 77 -8.99 5.76 -12.50
N LYS A 78 -10.25 6.16 -12.59
CA LYS A 78 -10.81 6.78 -13.80
C LYS A 78 -10.36 8.24 -13.88
N GLY A 79 -10.10 8.70 -15.10
CA GLY A 79 -9.69 10.08 -15.40
C GLY A 79 -8.18 10.27 -15.48
N ASP A 80 -7.76 11.46 -15.88
CA ASP A 80 -6.36 11.87 -15.88
C ASP A 80 -5.97 12.33 -14.47
N THR A 81 -5.46 11.40 -13.66
CA THR A 81 -5.16 11.64 -12.24
C THR A 81 -3.92 10.85 -11.81
N LEU A 82 -3.15 11.45 -10.89
CA LEU A 82 -2.04 10.80 -10.19
C LEU A 82 -2.44 10.32 -8.79
N ASP A 83 -3.74 10.30 -8.49
CA ASP A 83 -4.25 9.71 -7.26
C ASP A 83 -3.94 8.20 -7.22
N LEU A 84 -3.95 7.67 -6.00
CA LEU A 84 -3.66 6.26 -5.71
C LEU A 84 -4.83 5.63 -4.94
N SER A 85 -4.90 4.30 -4.93
CA SER A 85 -5.85 3.55 -4.11
C SER A 85 -5.26 2.19 -3.76
N MET A 86 -5.38 1.80 -2.50
CA MET A 86 -4.82 0.57 -1.92
C MET A 86 -5.91 -0.33 -1.34
N SER A 87 -7.15 0.14 -1.20
CA SER A 87 -8.28 -0.63 -0.64
C SER A 87 -8.55 -1.96 -1.38
N GLY A 88 -8.35 -1.98 -2.70
CA GLY A 88 -8.49 -3.19 -3.51
C GLY A 88 -7.52 -4.31 -3.12
N LEU A 89 -6.30 -3.96 -2.71
CA LEU A 89 -5.28 -4.93 -2.30
C LEU A 89 -5.70 -5.67 -1.03
N LYS A 90 -6.22 -4.94 -0.03
CA LYS A 90 -6.73 -5.52 1.22
C LYS A 90 -7.83 -6.55 0.96
N THR A 91 -8.82 -6.17 0.16
CA THR A 91 -9.96 -7.06 -0.15
C THR A 91 -9.49 -8.30 -0.90
N ALA A 92 -8.63 -8.13 -1.90
CA ALA A 92 -8.09 -9.26 -2.66
C ALA A 92 -7.23 -10.20 -1.80
N ALA A 93 -6.36 -9.65 -0.94
CA ALA A 93 -5.55 -10.45 -0.02
C ALA A 93 -6.42 -11.25 0.95
N LYS A 94 -7.46 -10.63 1.54
CA LYS A 94 -8.43 -11.33 2.41
C LYS A 94 -9.10 -12.49 1.67
N LEU A 95 -9.66 -12.23 0.48
CA LEU A 95 -10.36 -13.25 -0.32
C LEU A 95 -9.42 -14.39 -0.74
N PHE A 96 -8.16 -14.10 -1.04
CA PHE A 96 -7.16 -15.11 -1.34
C PHE A 96 -6.90 -16.01 -0.13
N LEU A 97 -6.65 -15.43 1.05
CA LEU A 97 -6.38 -16.19 2.28
C LEU A 97 -7.58 -17.05 2.72
N GLU A 98 -8.81 -16.56 2.54
CA GLU A 98 -10.04 -17.32 2.80
C GLU A 98 -10.16 -18.55 1.90
N ARG A 99 -9.77 -18.44 0.62
CA ARG A 99 -9.82 -19.54 -0.35
C ARG A 99 -8.74 -20.60 -0.10
N GLU A 100 -7.54 -20.19 0.26
CA GLU A 100 -6.39 -21.08 0.49
C GLU A 100 -6.37 -21.69 1.91
N HIS A 101 -7.46 -21.58 2.67
CA HIS A 101 -7.63 -22.15 4.02
C HIS A 101 -6.57 -21.73 5.04
N HIS A 102 -5.94 -20.56 4.87
CA HIS A 102 -5.07 -20.02 5.91
C HIS A 102 -5.96 -19.45 7.03
N PRO A 103 -5.78 -19.82 8.31
CA PRO A 103 -6.54 -19.20 9.39
C PRO A 103 -6.27 -17.69 9.39
N ILE A 104 -7.30 -16.90 9.12
CA ILE A 104 -7.28 -15.45 9.27
C ILE A 104 -7.49 -15.16 10.76
N PRO A 105 -6.54 -14.51 11.45
CA PRO A 105 -6.74 -14.11 12.83
C PRO A 105 -7.99 -13.22 12.92
N ASP A 106 -8.95 -13.56 13.79
CA ASP A 106 -10.19 -12.80 13.93
C ASP A 106 -9.86 -11.33 14.21
N ALA A 107 -10.31 -10.44 13.32
CA ALA A 107 -10.00 -9.02 13.39
C ALA A 107 -10.51 -8.35 14.69
N ARG A 108 -11.42 -9.03 15.41
CA ARG A 108 -12.01 -8.65 16.70
C ARG A 108 -11.20 -9.06 17.94
N LEU A 109 -10.13 -9.82 17.78
CA LEU A 109 -9.17 -10.10 18.86
C LEU A 109 -8.13 -8.98 18.92
N ARG A 110 -8.53 -7.83 19.48
CA ARG A 110 -7.72 -6.81 20.18
C ARG A 110 -8.62 -5.65 20.55
#